data_AF-A1RYM1-F1
#
_entry.id   AF-A1RYM1-F1
#
_cell.length_a   1.000
_cell.length_b   1.000
_cell.length_c   1.000
_cell.angle_alpha   90.00
_cell.angle_beta   90.00
_cell.angle_gamma   90.00
#
_symmetry.space_group_name_H-M   'P 1'
#
loop_
_entity.id
_entity.type
_entity.pdbx_description
1 polymer ?
#
loop_
_entity_poly.entity_id
_entity_poly.type
_entity_poly.pdbx_seq_one_letter_code
_entity_poly.pdbx_strand_id
1 'polypeptide(L)'
;MSQDVIEFELEEEALCEALARLGAEEVVVTMGEDILFRYPRDADVSQILSQVRSTLSILSDADPFLELRFQDRAIFVLRVDDYVAVASGRFQEGSAEDARLLLELLVNRARGELEHY
;
A
#
# COMPACT_ATOMS: atom_id res chain seq x y z
N MET A 1 16.42 25.47 19.74
CA MET A 1 16.81 24.05 19.82
C MET A 1 16.40 23.44 18.50
N SER A 2 17.35 23.16 17.62
CA SER A 2 17.09 22.44 16.38
C SER A 2 16.65 21.03 16.77
N GLN A 3 15.42 20.65 16.41
CA GLN A 3 15.07 19.24 16.41
C GLN A 3 15.97 18.60 15.36
N ASP A 4 16.76 17.62 15.76
CA ASP A 4 17.50 16.76 14.85
C ASP A 4 16.46 16.04 13.99
N VAL A 5 16.23 16.57 12.79
CA VAL A 5 15.51 15.85 11.74
C VAL A 5 16.46 14.74 11.31
N ILE A 6 16.12 13.51 11.66
CA ILE A 6 16.84 12.36 11.15
C ILE A 6 16.35 12.16 9.72
N GLU A 7 17.14 12.61 8.74
CA GLU A 7 16.94 12.31 7.32
C GLU A 7 17.07 10.79 7.14
N PHE A 8 15.96 10.11 6.88
CA PHE A 8 15.96 8.70 6.50
C PHE A 8 15.63 8.60 5.02
N GLU A 9 16.59 8.15 4.22
CA GLU A 9 16.32 7.75 2.84
C GLU A 9 15.54 6.43 2.88
N LEU A 10 14.23 6.52 2.62
CA LEU A 10 13.32 5.39 2.74
C LEU A 10 13.19 4.71 1.37
N GLU A 11 13.98 3.66 1.17
CA GLU A 11 13.98 2.87 -0.06
C GLU A 11 12.70 2.03 -0.19
N GLU A 12 12.16 1.91 -1.42
CA GLU A 12 10.96 1.11 -1.72
C GLU A 12 11.10 -0.35 -1.28
N GLU A 13 12.31 -0.88 -1.37
CA GLU A 13 12.66 -2.25 -0.97
C GLU A 13 12.52 -2.45 0.54
N ALA A 14 12.89 -1.46 1.35
CA ALA A 14 12.71 -1.50 2.81
C ALA A 14 11.23 -1.45 3.22
N LEU A 15 10.42 -0.65 2.52
CA LEU A 15 8.96 -0.61 2.72
C LEU A 15 8.30 -1.95 2.38
N CYS A 16 8.75 -2.58 1.30
CA CYS A 16 8.26 -3.90 0.90
C CYS A 16 8.67 -4.99 1.88
N GLU A 17 9.90 -4.96 2.40
CA GLU A 17 10.32 -5.87 3.46
C GLU A 17 9.48 -5.70 4.72
N ALA A 18 9.17 -4.46 5.12
CA ALA A 18 8.32 -4.18 6.27
C ALA A 18 6.90 -4.74 6.07
N LEU A 19 6.29 -4.48 4.91
CA LEU A 19 4.98 -5.05 4.55
C LEU A 19 5.02 -6.58 4.50
N ALA A 20 6.08 -7.17 3.94
CA ALA A 20 6.24 -8.61 3.88
C ALA A 20 6.35 -9.24 5.28
N ARG A 21 7.04 -8.58 6.23
CA ARG A 21 7.10 -9.01 7.64
C ARG A 21 5.75 -8.92 8.33
N LEU A 22 4.88 -7.99 7.94
CA LEU A 22 3.49 -7.95 8.40
C LEU A 22 2.60 -9.04 7.78
N GLY A 23 3.06 -9.66 6.69
CA GLY A 23 2.36 -10.74 6.01
C GLY A 23 1.94 -10.44 4.56
N ALA A 24 2.37 -9.31 4.00
CA ALA A 24 2.12 -9.01 2.59
C ALA A 24 2.88 -9.98 1.68
N GLU A 25 2.16 -10.62 0.78
CA GLU A 25 2.71 -11.46 -0.30
C GLU A 25 2.79 -10.67 -1.61
N GLU A 26 1.87 -9.71 -1.79
CA GLU A 26 1.76 -8.88 -2.99
C GLU A 26 1.51 -7.42 -2.56
N VAL A 27 2.19 -6.48 -3.21
CA VAL A 27 1.97 -5.05 -3.04
C VAL A 27 1.94 -4.39 -4.42
N VAL A 28 1.02 -3.47 -4.65
CA VAL A 28 0.94 -2.71 -5.90
C VAL A 28 0.54 -1.27 -5.61
N VAL A 29 1.17 -0.33 -6.31
CA VAL A 29 0.76 1.09 -6.33
C VAL A 29 0.43 1.47 -7.76
N THR A 30 -0.75 2.06 -7.94
CA THR A 30 -1.25 2.50 -9.24
C THR A 30 -1.65 3.97 -9.20
N MET A 31 -1.52 4.66 -10.33
CA MET A 31 -2.13 5.95 -10.58
C MET A 31 -3.07 5.79 -11.78
N GLY A 32 -4.37 5.78 -11.54
CA GLY A 32 -5.36 5.41 -12.56
C GLY A 32 -5.16 3.97 -13.08
N GLU A 33 -4.71 3.84 -14.34
CA GLU A 33 -4.44 2.54 -14.97
C GLU A 33 -2.95 2.17 -14.98
N ASP A 34 -2.08 3.12 -14.65
CA ASP A 34 -0.64 2.91 -14.67
C ASP A 34 -0.18 2.25 -13.38
N ILE A 35 0.58 1.16 -13.51
CA ILE A 35 1.27 0.52 -12.38
C ILE A 35 2.59 1.26 -12.17
N LEU A 36 2.68 2.00 -11.06
CA LEU A 36 3.89 2.72 -10.68
C LEU A 36 4.86 1.81 -9.94
N PHE A 37 4.31 0.89 -9.13
CA PHE A 37 5.09 0.00 -8.30
C PHE A 37 4.40 -1.36 -8.18
N ARG A 38 5.19 -2.44 -8.11
CA ARG A 38 4.70 -3.78 -7.75
C ARG A 38 5.76 -4.61 -7.06
N TYR A 39 5.33 -5.40 -6.10
CA TYR A 39 6.12 -6.38 -5.37
C TYR A 39 5.34 -7.69 -5.23
N PRO A 40 5.96 -8.85 -5.46
CA PRO A 40 7.22 -9.03 -6.19
C PRO A 40 7.21 -8.38 -7.58
N ARG A 41 8.39 -8.06 -8.13
CA ARG A 41 8.51 -7.32 -9.42
C ARG A 41 7.89 -8.06 -10.61
N ASP A 42 7.64 -9.35 -10.49
CA ASP A 42 7.06 -10.24 -11.50
C ASP A 42 5.66 -10.75 -11.13
N ALA A 43 5.08 -10.27 -10.03
CA ALA A 43 3.74 -10.68 -9.58
C ALA A 43 2.66 -10.31 -10.61
N ASP A 44 1.72 -11.24 -10.85
CA ASP A 44 0.51 -10.98 -11.62
C ASP A 44 -0.55 -10.31 -10.74
N VAL A 45 -0.55 -8.98 -10.78
CA VAL A 45 -1.46 -8.14 -9.98
C VAL A 45 -2.81 -7.92 -10.65
N SER A 46 -3.08 -8.54 -11.80
CA SER A 46 -4.31 -8.29 -12.58
C SER A 46 -5.56 -8.66 -11.79
N GLN A 47 -5.51 -9.80 -11.09
CA GLN A 47 -6.63 -10.32 -10.31
C GLN A 47 -6.96 -9.40 -9.14
N ILE A 48 -5.96 -9.00 -8.35
CA ILE A 48 -6.17 -8.14 -7.18
C ILE A 48 -6.66 -6.76 -7.58
N LEU A 49 -6.11 -6.17 -8.65
CA LEU A 49 -6.56 -4.87 -9.16
C LEU A 49 -8.02 -4.94 -9.63
N SER A 50 -8.42 -6.02 -10.32
CA SER A 50 -9.81 -6.22 -10.74
C SER A 50 -10.77 -6.32 -9.54
N GLN A 51 -10.36 -7.00 -8.46
CA GLN A 51 -11.15 -7.12 -7.24
C GLN A 51 -11.27 -5.76 -6.54
N VAL A 52 -10.16 -5.05 -6.36
CA VAL A 52 -10.12 -3.73 -5.70
C VAL A 52 -10.96 -2.71 -6.47
N ARG A 53 -10.82 -2.62 -7.79
CA ARG A 53 -11.63 -1.73 -8.64
C ARG A 53 -13.13 -1.99 -8.47
N SER A 54 -13.52 -3.26 -8.48
CA SER A 54 -14.92 -3.65 -8.29
C SER A 54 -15.43 -3.25 -6.91
N THR A 55 -14.65 -3.49 -5.85
CA THR A 55 -15.02 -3.12 -4.48
C THR A 55 -15.10 -1.60 -4.29
N LEU A 56 -14.12 -0.84 -4.77
CA LEU A 56 -14.10 0.62 -4.68
C LEU A 56 -15.29 1.25 -5.44
N SER A 57 -15.70 0.67 -6.56
CA SER A 57 -16.88 1.13 -7.31
C SER A 57 -18.19 1.02 -6.53
N ILE A 58 -18.27 0.05 -5.60
CA ILE A 58 -19.44 -0.20 -4.77
C ILE A 58 -19.44 0.70 -3.53
N LEU A 59 -18.27 0.89 -2.92
CA LEU A 59 -18.16 1.57 -1.62
C LEU A 59 -18.21 3.10 -1.73
N SER A 60 -17.93 3.69 -2.90
CA SER A 60 -17.86 5.15 -3.09
C SER A 60 -16.97 5.84 -2.02
N ASP A 61 -17.03 7.16 -1.84
CA ASP A 61 -16.06 7.98 -1.06
C ASP A 61 -16.00 7.74 0.47
N ALA A 62 -16.39 6.56 0.95
CA ALA A 62 -16.66 6.32 2.36
C ALA A 62 -15.43 6.17 3.27
N ASP A 63 -14.23 5.87 2.76
CA ASP A 63 -12.98 5.92 3.54
C ASP A 63 -11.76 5.87 2.60
N PRO A 64 -10.68 6.64 2.83
CA PRO A 64 -9.42 6.46 2.11
C PRO A 64 -8.76 5.10 2.38
N PHE A 65 -9.11 4.39 3.46
CA PHE A 65 -8.54 3.09 3.78
C PHE A 65 -9.60 2.00 3.95
N LEU A 66 -9.36 0.85 3.33
CA LEU A 66 -10.26 -0.30 3.37
C LEU A 66 -9.50 -1.58 3.70
N GLU A 67 -10.01 -2.31 4.68
CA GLU A 67 -9.56 -3.66 5.04
C GLU A 67 -10.61 -4.68 4.59
N LEU A 68 -10.20 -5.61 3.72
CA LEU A 68 -11.01 -6.74 3.28
C LEU A 68 -10.38 -8.03 3.82
N ARG A 69 -11.08 -8.74 4.70
CA ARG A 69 -10.65 -10.06 5.19
C ARG A 69 -11.49 -11.16 4.56
N PHE A 70 -10.82 -12.16 4.00
CA PHE A 70 -11.44 -13.38 3.49
C PHE A 70 -10.60 -14.59 3.88
N GLN A 71 -11.16 -15.43 4.77
CA GLN A 71 -10.48 -16.62 5.31
C GLN A 71 -9.15 -16.23 5.99
N ASP A 72 -8.02 -16.79 5.53
CA ASP A 72 -6.67 -16.52 6.03
C ASP A 72 -5.98 -15.34 5.33
N ARG A 73 -6.65 -14.70 4.37
CA ARG A 73 -6.09 -13.57 3.61
C ARG A 73 -6.74 -12.25 4.00
N ALA A 74 -5.93 -11.20 3.99
CA ALA A 74 -6.39 -9.83 4.04
C ALA A 74 -5.88 -9.05 2.83
N ILE A 75 -6.70 -8.11 2.37
CA ILE A 75 -6.37 -7.13 1.35
C ILE A 75 -6.58 -5.76 1.99
N PHE A 76 -5.51 -4.99 2.07
CA PHE A 76 -5.55 -3.59 2.45
C PHE A 76 -5.52 -2.73 1.20
N VAL A 77 -6.42 -1.77 1.12
CA VAL A 77 -6.51 -0.80 0.03
C VAL A 77 -6.43 0.58 0.63
N LEU A 78 -5.48 1.37 0.17
CA LEU A 78 -5.33 2.78 0.51
C LEU A 78 -5.52 3.60 -0.76
N ARG A 79 -6.39 4.61 -0.71
CA ARG A 79 -6.61 5.60 -1.76
C ARG A 79 -6.21 6.97 -1.26
N VAL A 80 -5.30 7.63 -1.97
CA VAL A 80 -4.87 9.00 -1.70
C VAL A 80 -4.89 9.74 -3.03
N ASP A 81 -5.81 10.69 -3.20
CA ASP A 81 -6.04 11.37 -4.47
C ASP A 81 -6.25 10.36 -5.62
N ASP A 82 -5.43 10.44 -6.69
CA ASP A 82 -5.46 9.53 -7.84
C ASP A 82 -4.63 8.24 -7.64
N TYR A 83 -3.98 8.10 -6.48
CA TYR A 83 -3.13 6.96 -6.15
C TYR A 83 -3.91 5.91 -5.38
N VAL A 84 -3.70 4.65 -5.75
CA VAL A 84 -4.21 3.49 -5.02
C VAL A 84 -3.04 2.57 -4.71
N ALA A 85 -2.84 2.30 -3.42
CA ALA A 85 -1.90 1.31 -2.95
C ALA A 85 -2.66 0.11 -2.36
N VAL A 86 -2.22 -1.09 -2.70
CA VAL A 86 -2.84 -2.33 -2.27
C VAL A 86 -1.79 -3.27 -1.72
N ALA A 87 -2.06 -3.88 -0.57
CA ALA A 87 -1.28 -5.00 -0.06
C ALA A 87 -2.19 -6.21 0.19
N SER A 88 -1.79 -7.38 -0.32
CA SER A 88 -2.50 -8.66 -0.18
C SER A 88 -1.59 -9.69 0.43
N GLY A 89 -2.13 -10.51 1.33
CA GLY A 89 -1.38 -11.59 1.93
C GLY A 89 -2.02 -12.09 3.22
N ARG A 90 -1.20 -12.71 4.06
CA ARG A 90 -1.61 -13.33 5.33
C ARG A 90 -1.19 -12.47 6.51
N PHE A 91 -2.00 -11.47 6.80
CA PHE A 91 -1.73 -10.52 7.88
C PHE A 91 -2.22 -11.00 9.23
N GLN A 92 -1.48 -10.67 10.27
CA GLN A 92 -1.88 -10.93 11.65
C GLN A 92 -3.09 -10.04 12.04
N GLU A 93 -3.78 -10.41 13.12
CA GLU A 93 -4.78 -9.52 13.72
C GLU A 93 -4.09 -8.27 14.27
N GLY A 94 -4.68 -7.10 14.03
CA GLY A 94 -4.14 -5.81 14.48
C GLY A 94 -3.14 -5.14 13.52
N SER A 95 -2.73 -5.78 12.42
CA SER A 95 -1.78 -5.20 11.46
C SER A 95 -2.33 -4.06 10.59
N ALA A 96 -3.60 -3.68 10.74
CA ALA A 96 -4.27 -2.75 9.83
C ALA A 96 -3.66 -1.33 9.88
N GLU A 97 -3.36 -0.81 11.07
CA GLU A 97 -2.76 0.52 11.22
C GLU A 97 -1.33 0.57 10.68
N ASP A 98 -0.52 -0.46 10.99
CA ASP A 98 0.85 -0.57 10.48
C ASP A 98 0.87 -0.70 8.95
N ALA A 99 -0.01 -1.54 8.39
CA ALA A 99 -0.13 -1.70 6.95
C ALA A 99 -0.59 -0.40 6.28
N ARG A 100 -1.55 0.32 6.89
CA ARG A 100 -1.98 1.65 6.42
C ARG A 100 -0.81 2.62 6.36
N LEU A 101 -0.04 2.75 7.43
CA LEU A 101 1.10 3.66 7.49
C LEU A 101 2.14 3.34 6.41
N LEU A 102 2.49 2.06 6.24
CA LEU A 102 3.47 1.65 5.23
C LEU A 102 2.97 1.88 3.80
N LEU A 103 1.67 1.68 3.55
CA LEU A 103 1.05 2.02 2.26
C LEU A 103 1.04 3.53 2.02
N GLU A 104 0.78 4.36 3.04
CA GLU A 104 0.85 5.82 2.94
C GLU A 104 2.27 6.27 2.57
N LEU A 105 3.30 5.69 3.18
CA LEU A 105 4.70 5.97 2.84
C LEU A 105 5.05 5.55 1.41
N LEU A 106 4.57 4.38 0.95
CA LEU A 106 4.76 3.96 -0.44
C LEU A 106 4.10 4.91 -1.44
N VAL A 107 2.89 5.39 -1.14
CA VAL A 107 2.21 6.38 -1.99
C VAL A 107 2.99 7.70 -2.01
N ASN A 108 3.43 8.20 -0.86
CA ASN A 108 4.21 9.43 -0.78
C ASN A 108 5.54 9.29 -1.54
N ARG A 109 6.17 8.10 -1.49
CA ARG A 109 7.36 7.81 -2.31
C ARG A 109 7.04 7.89 -3.80
N ALA A 110 5.97 7.26 -4.24
CA ALA A 110 5.52 7.24 -5.63
C ALA A 110 5.14 8.65 -6.15
N ARG A 111 4.66 9.53 -5.26
CA ARG A 111 4.39 10.95 -5.54
C ARG A 111 5.66 11.80 -5.66
N GLY A 112 6.82 11.29 -5.29
CA GLY A 112 8.07 12.06 -5.17
C GLY A 112 8.10 12.99 -3.95
N GLU A 113 7.21 12.80 -2.98
CA GLU A 113 7.09 13.68 -1.81
C GLU A 113 8.07 13.35 -0.69
N LEU A 114 8.74 12.20 -0.78
CA LEU A 114 9.78 11.78 0.16
C LEU A 114 11.21 12.15 -0.27
N GLU A 115 11.38 12.88 -1.38
CA GLU A 115 12.72 13.30 -1.87
C GLU A 115 13.23 14.60 -1.21
N HIS A 116 12.44 15.21 -0.32
CA HIS A 116 12.67 16.56 0.21
C HIS A 116 12.52 16.70 1.73
N TYR A 117 12.60 15.61 2.50
CA TYR A 117 12.47 15.63 3.96
C TYR A 117 13.69 15.09 4.68
#